data_AF-A0A7Y3K3K9-F1
#
_entry.id   AF-A0A7Y3K3K9-F1
#
_cell.length_a   1.000
_cell.length_b   1.000
_cell.length_c   1.000
_cell.angle_alpha   90.00
_cell.angle_beta   90.00
_cell.angle_gamma   90.00
#
_symmetry.space_group_name_H-M   'P 1'
#
loop_
_entity.id
_entity.type
_entity.pdbx_description
1 polymer ?
#
loop_
_entity_poly.entity_id
_entity_poly.type
_entity_poly.pdbx_seq_one_letter_code
_entity_poly.pdbx_strand_id
1 'polypeptide(L)'
;MVRGLDAKTQRKLARELSFFDRLVRLLAKRGVNRDPAHTPLEFVSQINHLPQTVRNEARTLVTYFYDIRYGNQVLTPELSARIQASMIIIEKEIPNINL
;
A
#
# COMPACT_ATOMS: atom_id res chain seq x y z
N MET A 1 -10.71 17.89 -20.59
CA MET A 1 -9.26 17.67 -20.72
C MET A 1 -8.58 18.12 -19.43
N VAL A 2 -8.31 17.21 -18.49
CA VAL A 2 -7.55 17.57 -17.28
C VAL A 2 -6.08 17.59 -17.67
N ARG A 3 -5.49 18.79 -17.67
CA ARG A 3 -4.09 19.08 -18.00
C ARG A 3 -3.17 18.07 -17.34
N GLY A 4 -2.28 17.48 -18.15
CA GLY A 4 -1.26 16.57 -17.68
C GLY A 4 -0.43 17.22 -16.56
N LEU A 5 -0.42 16.57 -15.40
CA LEU A 5 0.49 16.89 -14.32
C LEU A 5 1.91 16.99 -14.90
N ASP A 6 2.65 18.03 -14.53
CA ASP A 6 4.03 18.18 -14.96
C ASP A 6 4.86 16.93 -14.57
N ALA A 7 5.88 16.61 -15.36
CA ALA A 7 6.68 15.40 -15.14
C ALA A 7 7.28 15.33 -13.71
N LYS A 8 7.49 16.50 -13.07
CA LYS A 8 7.96 16.60 -11.69
C LYS A 8 6.89 16.14 -10.69
N THR A 9 5.63 16.55 -10.83
CA THR A 9 4.54 16.10 -9.96
C THR A 9 4.23 14.63 -10.17
N GLN A 10 4.26 14.14 -11.42
CA GLN A 10 4.10 12.70 -11.68
C GLN A 10 5.19 11.86 -10.98
N ARG A 11 6.46 12.26 -11.08
CA ARG A 11 7.57 11.59 -10.37
C ARG A 11 7.44 11.70 -8.85
N LYS A 12 7.00 12.85 -8.33
CA LYS A 12 6.75 13.02 -6.89
C LYS A 12 5.67 12.05 -6.42
N LEU A 13 4.54 12.03 -7.10
CA LEU A 13 3.43 11.14 -6.77
C LEU A 13 3.83 9.66 -6.87
N ALA A 14 4.58 9.27 -7.91
CA ALA A 14 5.10 7.91 -8.04
C ALA A 14 5.99 7.50 -6.85
N ARG A 15 6.84 8.40 -6.36
CA ARG A 15 7.64 8.15 -5.14
C ARG A 15 6.77 8.05 -3.90
N GLU A 16 5.81 8.95 -3.75
CA GLU A 16 4.89 8.98 -2.61
C GLU A 16 4.03 7.72 -2.53
N LEU A 17 3.66 7.13 -3.66
CA LEU A 17 2.85 5.90 -3.74
C LEU A 17 3.68 4.60 -3.80
N SER A 18 5.01 4.67 -3.82
CA SER A 18 5.89 3.49 -3.97
C SER A 18 5.77 2.46 -2.84
N PHE A 19 5.23 2.86 -1.67
CA PHE A 19 4.95 1.94 -0.57
C PHE A 19 3.89 0.89 -0.95
N PHE A 20 2.94 1.24 -1.82
CA PHE A 20 1.90 0.30 -2.24
C PHE A 20 2.49 -0.80 -3.14
N ASP A 21 3.41 -0.45 -4.04
CA ASP A 21 4.14 -1.45 -4.83
C ASP A 21 4.99 -2.36 -3.94
N ARG A 22 5.56 -1.82 -2.86
CA ARG A 22 6.26 -2.62 -1.84
C ARG A 22 5.32 -3.59 -1.13
N LEU A 23 4.13 -3.13 -0.72
CA LEU A 23 3.11 -3.99 -0.11
C LEU A 23 2.70 -5.14 -1.05
N VAL A 24 2.42 -4.83 -2.32
CA VAL A 24 2.06 -5.85 -3.32
C VAL A 24 3.18 -6.88 -3.48
N ARG A 25 4.44 -6.45 -3.59
CA ARG A 25 5.59 -7.38 -3.69
C ARG A 25 5.78 -8.22 -2.43
N LEU A 26 5.57 -7.62 -1.25
CA LEU A 26 5.72 -8.31 0.03
C LEU A 26 4.68 -9.44 0.16
N LEU A 27 3.43 -9.17 -0.21
CA LEU A 27 2.34 -10.14 -0.20
C LEU A 27 2.49 -11.20 -1.32
N ALA A 28 2.98 -10.81 -2.51
CA ALA A 28 3.24 -11.73 -3.61
C ALA A 28 4.30 -12.79 -3.27
N LYS A 29 5.32 -12.44 -2.48
CA LYS A 29 6.31 -13.40 -1.95
C LYS A 29 5.67 -14.50 -1.08
N ARG A 30 4.41 -14.32 -0.68
CA ARG A 30 3.63 -15.24 0.14
C ARG A 30 2.39 -15.75 -0.62
N GLY A 31 2.46 -15.81 -1.95
CA GLY A 31 1.40 -16.38 -2.78
C GLY A 31 0.17 -15.49 -2.99
N VAL A 32 0.12 -14.31 -2.37
CA VAL A 32 -0.99 -13.36 -2.57
C VAL A 32 -0.62 -12.43 -3.72
N ASN A 33 -1.01 -12.81 -4.93
CA ASN A 33 -0.77 -12.01 -6.13
C ASN A 33 -1.94 -11.07 -6.39
N ARG A 34 -1.62 -9.82 -6.74
CA ARG A 34 -2.63 -8.85 -7.18
C ARG A 34 -2.99 -9.11 -8.65
N ASP A 35 -4.26 -9.37 -8.91
CA ASP A 35 -4.80 -9.28 -10.27
C ASP A 35 -4.73 -7.82 -10.75
N PRO A 36 -4.21 -7.54 -11.97
CA PRO A 36 -4.21 -6.20 -12.55
C PRO A 36 -5.60 -5.53 -12.60
N ALA A 37 -6.68 -6.31 -12.69
CA ALA A 37 -8.05 -5.80 -12.66
C ALA A 37 -8.52 -5.38 -11.27
N HIS A 38 -7.88 -5.86 -10.19
CA HIS A 38 -8.26 -5.48 -8.84
C HIS A 38 -7.78 -4.08 -8.47
N THR A 39 -8.70 -3.31 -7.91
CA THR A 39 -8.39 -2.10 -7.15
C THR A 39 -7.53 -2.44 -5.92
N PRO A 40 -6.80 -1.46 -5.36
CA PRO A 40 -6.08 -1.64 -4.10
C PRO A 40 -6.96 -2.20 -2.97
N LEU A 41 -8.21 -1.74 -2.86
CA LEU A 41 -9.15 -2.22 -1.85
C LEU A 41 -9.58 -3.68 -2.07
N GLU A 42 -9.87 -4.06 -3.31
CA GLU A 42 -10.20 -5.45 -3.64
C GLU A 42 -9.01 -6.36 -3.37
N PHE A 43 -7.80 -5.95 -3.71
CA PHE A 43 -6.58 -6.71 -3.43
C PHE A 43 -6.39 -6.99 -1.93
N VAL A 44 -6.50 -5.99 -1.06
CA VAL A 44 -6.38 -6.22 0.40
C VAL A 44 -7.59 -6.93 1.01
N SER A 45 -8.70 -7.04 0.28
CA SER A 45 -9.82 -7.90 0.69
C SER A 45 -9.52 -9.39 0.49
N GLN A 46 -8.51 -9.75 -0.31
CA GLN A 46 -8.13 -11.15 -0.56
C GLN A 46 -7.30 -11.77 0.58
N ILE A 47 -6.64 -10.94 1.39
CA ILE A 47 -5.79 -11.39 2.49
C ILE A 47 -6.57 -11.73 3.78
N ASN A 48 -7.86 -12.08 3.68
CA ASN A 48 -8.70 -12.38 4.84
C ASN A 48 -8.19 -13.57 5.69
N HIS A 49 -7.43 -14.47 5.07
CA HIS A 49 -6.78 -15.61 5.73
C HIS A 49 -5.52 -15.23 6.53
N LEU A 50 -4.96 -14.03 6.33
CA LEU A 50 -3.79 -13.55 7.07
C LEU A 50 -4.17 -13.07 8.47
N PRO A 51 -3.21 -12.96 9.41
CA PRO A 51 -3.44 -12.43 10.76
C PRO A 51 -4.18 -11.09 10.74
N GLN A 52 -5.06 -10.87 11.72
CA GLN A 52 -5.88 -9.64 11.79
C GLN A 52 -5.03 -8.37 11.77
N THR A 53 -3.87 -8.40 12.44
CA THR A 53 -2.90 -7.30 12.42
C THR A 53 -2.47 -6.95 10.99
N VAL A 54 -2.05 -7.96 10.20
CA VAL A 54 -1.66 -7.76 8.79
C VAL A 54 -2.80 -7.16 7.98
N ARG A 55 -4.02 -7.67 8.15
CA ARG A 55 -5.20 -7.16 7.43
C ARG A 55 -5.49 -5.70 7.76
N ASN A 56 -5.41 -5.33 9.03
CA ASN A 56 -5.67 -3.97 9.48
C ASN A 56 -4.61 -3.01 8.93
N GLU A 57 -3.33 -3.36 9.03
CA GLU A 57 -2.24 -2.54 8.52
C GLU A 57 -2.28 -2.39 7.00
N ALA A 58 -2.58 -3.47 6.26
CA ALA A 58 -2.71 -3.41 4.81
C ALA A 58 -3.89 -2.52 4.38
N ARG A 59 -5.02 -2.58 5.08
CA ARG A 59 -6.17 -1.68 4.84
C ARG A 59 -5.81 -0.22 5.12
N THR A 60 -5.09 0.05 6.22
CA THR A 60 -4.58 1.39 6.55
C THR A 60 -3.69 1.94 5.45
N LEU A 61 -2.76 1.13 4.92
CA LEU A 61 -1.92 1.53 3.79
C LEU A 61 -2.72 1.84 2.52
N VAL A 62 -3.78 1.07 2.24
CA VAL A 62 -4.68 1.34 1.12
C VAL A 62 -5.45 2.65 1.30
N THR A 63 -5.90 2.96 2.52
CA THR A 63 -6.51 4.26 2.83
C THR A 63 -5.54 5.40 2.52
N TYR A 64 -4.30 5.34 3.01
CA TYR A 64 -3.28 6.35 2.70
C TYR A 64 -2.98 6.45 1.20
N PHE A 65 -3.00 5.34 0.47
CA PHE A 65 -2.84 5.36 -0.98
C PHE A 65 -3.96 6.17 -1.66
N TYR A 66 -5.21 5.97 -1.25
CA TYR A 66 -6.34 6.72 -1.80
C TYR A 66 -6.30 8.20 -1.42
N ASP A 67 -5.96 8.50 -0.16
CA ASP A 67 -5.89 9.87 0.33
C ASP A 67 -4.78 10.67 -0.38
N ILE A 68 -3.62 10.06 -0.62
CA ILE A 68 -2.52 10.69 -1.37
C ILE A 68 -2.87 10.81 -2.86
N ARG A 69 -3.45 9.77 -3.46
CA ARG A 69 -3.71 9.73 -4.91
C ARG A 69 -4.88 10.63 -5.33
N TYR A 70 -5.92 10.74 -4.50
CA TYR A 70 -7.17 11.42 -4.84
C TYR A 70 -7.60 12.49 -3.83
N GLY A 71 -7.18 12.39 -2.57
CA GLY A 71 -7.63 13.24 -1.46
C GLY A 71 -6.84 14.54 -1.25
N ASN A 72 -5.96 14.92 -2.18
CA ASN A 72 -5.02 16.04 -2.02
C ASN A 72 -4.09 15.92 -0.79
N GLN A 73 -4.00 14.75 -0.15
CA GLN A 73 -3.08 14.54 0.95
C GLN A 73 -1.64 14.47 0.43
N VAL A 74 -0.72 15.17 1.11
CA VAL A 74 0.71 15.12 0.78
C VAL A 74 1.41 14.20 1.76
N LEU A 75 2.44 13.48 1.30
CA LEU A 75 3.27 12.66 2.16
C LEU A 75 4.11 13.53 3.10
N THR A 76 3.62 13.76 4.32
CA THR A 76 4.37 14.43 5.38
C THR A 76 5.37 13.46 6.05
N PRO A 77 6.38 13.96 6.79
CA PRO A 77 7.28 13.10 7.55
C PRO A 77 6.55 12.19 8.54
N GLU A 78 5.50 12.68 9.19
CA GLU A 78 4.69 11.93 10.15
C GLU A 78 3.90 10.82 9.45
N LEU A 79 3.29 11.12 8.30
CA LEU A 79 2.57 10.13 7.51
C LEU A 79 3.53 9.06 6.95
N SER A 80 4.71 9.48 6.49
CA SER A 80 5.77 8.57 6.05
C SER A 80 6.20 7.62 7.18
N ALA A 81 6.40 8.14 8.40
CA ALA A 81 6.73 7.33 9.56
C ALA A 81 5.63 6.31 9.89
N ARG A 82 4.35 6.70 9.79
CA ARG A 82 3.21 5.79 9.96
C ARG A 82 3.18 4.69 8.90
N ILE A 83 3.37 5.05 7.63
CA ILE A 83 3.45 4.09 6.51
C ILE A 83 4.59 3.09 6.76
N GLN A 84 5.77 3.56 7.17
CA GLN A 84 6.90 2.67 7.48
C GLN A 84 6.59 1.76 8.67
N ALA A 85 5.94 2.27 9.72
CA ALA A 85 5.54 1.45 10.86
C ALA A 85 4.58 0.32 10.46
N SER A 86 3.55 0.62 9.66
CA SER A 86 2.62 -0.37 9.11
C SER A 86 3.35 -1.42 8.26
N MET A 87 4.28 -1.00 7.40
CA MET A 87 5.09 -1.93 6.59
C MET A 87 5.94 -2.87 7.45
N ILE A 88 6.57 -2.35 8.50
CA ILE A 88 7.38 -3.16 9.43
C ILE A 88 6.51 -4.17 10.17
N ILE A 89 5.31 -3.79 10.61
CA ILE A 89 4.37 -4.72 11.26
C ILE A 89 3.99 -5.85 10.32
N ILE A 90 3.60 -5.52 9.08
CA ILE A 90 3.26 -6.53 8.06
C ILE A 90 4.47 -7.45 7.80
N GLU A 91 5.66 -6.90 7.65
CA GLU A 91 6.88 -7.67 7.40
C GLU A 91 7.27 -8.58 8.57
N LYS A 92 6.99 -8.20 9.82
CA LYS A 92 7.26 -9.03 11.01
C LYS A 92 6.27 -10.16 11.22
N GLU A 93 5.01 -9.95 10.86
CA GLU A 93 3.95 -10.96 11.03
C GLU A 93 3.95 -11.99 9.89
N ILE A 94 4.45 -11.61 8.72
CA ILE A 94 4.56 -12.48 7.54
C ILE A 94 5.52 -13.68 7.67
N PRO A 95 6.72 -13.61 8.30
CA PRO A 95 7.63 -14.75 8.44
C PRO A 95 7.05 -15.92 9.25
N ASN A 96 5.98 -15.71 10.03
CA ASN A 96 5.34 -16.74 10.84
C ASN A 96 4.19 -17.47 10.14
N ILE A 97 3.97 -17.22 8.85
CA ILE A 97 2.90 -17.87 8.09
C ILE A 97 3.49 -19.09 7.36
N ASN A 98 3.26 -20.28 7.93
CA ASN A 98 3.28 -21.52 7.16
C ASN A 98 2.00 -21.53 6.30
N LEU A 99 2.15 -21.26 5.00
CA LEU A 99 1.10 -21.51 4.02
C LEU A 99 1.10 -23.00 3.64
#